data_AF-Q6FIN1-F1
#
_entry.id   AF-Q6FIN1-F1
#
_cell.length_a   1.000
_cell.length_b   1.000
_cell.length_c   1.000
_cell.angle_alpha   90.00
_cell.angle_beta   90.00
_cell.angle_gamma   90.00
#
_symmetry.space_group_name_H-M   'P 1'
#
loop_
_entity.id
_entity.type
_entity.pdbx_description
1 polymer ?
#
loop_
_entity_poly.entity_id
_entity_poly.type
_entity_poly.pdbx_seq_one_letter_code
_entity_poly.pdbx_strand_id
1 'polypeptide(L)'
;MFKRPGNYFFIVPWIAFIPWYGMLIAMLICWAAQGHPIYWFMHTEQFPVYISDIGATNLRPLFIACAGWQGLGYVITIACEYFQRAGRWPFRMPNSKSPHVEAEYDNVSSYTERLLHSRLLMPPYYTKHERNLIFASFVLGCIGEIALLMCSIFSTAKYHHVHISMVAIFCIFMLLSIVCLTAEYFSMGRHYASIHPLAATKADFDPSNPTNIDSLPWNKWTGHIWNKFTISATLKTIWCIAAIVWAICFGAIHDNSKSACFEWLLAFWFGIIFMIISADFYLGSLYKRSKYFHQIETFAGYYKYDKFAGVRDYESNDSSGKYEDSDRTETMVQEDSPVEA
;
A
#
# COMPACT_ATOMS: atom_id res chain seq x y z
N MET A 1 -14.74 -22.62 10.75
CA MET A 1 -15.92 -22.06 10.04
C MET A 1 -15.57 -20.66 9.54
N PHE A 2 -15.45 -20.46 8.22
CA PHE A 2 -15.12 -19.14 7.66
C PHE A 2 -16.26 -18.14 7.94
N LYS A 3 -15.91 -16.95 8.44
CA LYS A 3 -16.90 -15.89 8.67
C LYS A 3 -17.27 -15.25 7.34
N ARG A 4 -18.53 -14.81 7.19
CA ARG A 4 -18.97 -14.07 6.00
C ARG A 4 -18.13 -12.79 5.84
N PRO A 5 -17.60 -12.50 4.65
CA PRO A 5 -16.77 -11.31 4.41
C PRO A 5 -17.57 -10.03 4.65
N GLY A 6 -16.88 -8.95 5.02
CA GLY A 6 -17.50 -7.63 5.20
C GLY A 6 -17.81 -6.94 3.88
N ASN A 7 -17.02 -7.23 2.84
CA ASN A 7 -17.19 -6.76 1.47
C ASN A 7 -16.52 -7.74 0.49
N TYR A 8 -16.78 -7.59 -0.81
CA TYR A 8 -16.27 -8.51 -1.85
C TYR A 8 -14.99 -8.04 -2.55
N PHE A 9 -14.32 -6.99 -2.06
CA PHE A 9 -13.10 -6.48 -2.71
C PHE A 9 -11.98 -7.52 -2.72
N PHE A 10 -11.97 -8.48 -1.79
CA PHE A 10 -10.99 -9.57 -1.77
C PHE A 10 -10.96 -10.41 -3.05
N ILE A 11 -12.00 -10.35 -3.89
CA ILE A 11 -12.06 -11.03 -5.19
C ILE A 11 -11.25 -10.29 -6.26
N VAL A 12 -11.06 -8.96 -6.13
CA VAL A 12 -10.39 -8.13 -7.14
C VAL A 12 -8.97 -8.64 -7.46
N PRO A 13 -8.10 -8.95 -6.47
CA PRO A 13 -6.80 -9.53 -6.76
C PRO A 13 -6.86 -10.87 -7.50
N TRP A 14 -7.89 -11.71 -7.23
CA TRP A 14 -8.08 -12.99 -7.94
C TRP A 14 -8.42 -12.77 -9.41
N ILE A 15 -9.33 -11.84 -9.69
CA ILE A 15 -9.71 -11.47 -11.06
C ILE A 15 -8.48 -10.94 -11.83
N ALA A 16 -7.61 -10.18 -11.16
CA ALA A 16 -6.38 -9.66 -11.74
C ALA A 16 -5.36 -10.77 -12.08
N PHE A 17 -5.14 -11.73 -11.18
CA PHE A 17 -4.05 -12.70 -11.35
C PHE A 17 -4.44 -13.96 -12.15
N ILE A 18 -5.71 -14.41 -12.13
CA ILE A 18 -6.10 -15.69 -12.75
C ILE A 18 -5.72 -15.74 -14.24
N PRO A 19 -6.00 -14.71 -15.07
CA PRO A 19 -5.59 -14.72 -16.47
C PRO A 19 -4.07 -14.70 -16.66
N TRP A 20 -3.31 -14.11 -15.74
CA TRP A 20 -1.84 -14.14 -15.76
C TRP A 20 -1.32 -15.57 -15.61
N TYR A 21 -1.77 -16.31 -14.60
CA TYR A 21 -1.40 -17.71 -14.43
C TYR A 21 -1.89 -18.59 -15.58
N GLY A 22 -3.12 -18.34 -16.05
CA GLY A 22 -3.67 -19.04 -17.22
C GLY A 22 -2.78 -18.88 -18.45
N MET A 23 -2.31 -17.66 -18.72
CA MET A 23 -1.36 -17.38 -19.81
C MET A 23 -0.03 -18.12 -19.62
N LEU A 24 0.60 -18.04 -18.43
CA LEU A 24 1.88 -18.70 -18.17
C LEU A 24 1.79 -20.21 -18.39
N ILE A 25 0.73 -20.84 -17.87
CA ILE A 25 0.48 -22.27 -18.03
C ILE A 25 0.21 -22.60 -19.51
N ALA A 26 -0.60 -21.80 -20.21
CA ALA A 26 -0.89 -22.02 -21.62
C ALA A 26 0.37 -21.93 -22.50
N MET A 27 1.25 -20.96 -22.24
CA MET A 27 2.53 -20.81 -22.95
C MET A 27 3.43 -22.02 -22.74
N LEU A 28 3.52 -22.52 -21.50
CA LEU A 28 4.31 -23.71 -21.19
C LEU A 28 3.74 -24.97 -21.86
N ILE A 29 2.41 -25.13 -21.85
CA ILE A 29 1.72 -26.26 -22.51
C ILE A 29 1.93 -26.21 -24.03
N CYS A 30 1.75 -25.04 -24.66
CA CYS A 30 1.94 -24.90 -26.10
C CYS A 30 3.38 -25.19 -26.51
N TRP A 31 4.36 -24.74 -25.72
CA TRP A 31 5.77 -25.05 -25.97
C TRP A 31 6.08 -26.54 -25.82
N ALA A 32 5.56 -27.19 -24.78
CA ALA A 32 5.72 -28.64 -24.58
C ALA A 32 5.03 -29.46 -25.68
N ALA A 33 3.82 -29.08 -26.10
CA ALA A 33 3.05 -29.77 -27.14
C ALA A 33 3.71 -29.69 -28.53
N GLN A 34 4.51 -28.65 -28.79
CA GLN A 34 5.29 -28.49 -30.02
C GLN A 34 6.60 -29.29 -30.01
N GLY A 35 6.89 -30.05 -28.94
CA GLY A 35 8.11 -30.83 -28.83
C GLY A 35 9.32 -30.01 -28.36
N HIS A 36 9.10 -28.93 -27.62
CA HIS A 36 10.14 -28.05 -27.06
C HIS A 36 10.99 -27.35 -28.14
N PRO A 37 10.38 -26.59 -29.06
CA PRO A 37 11.11 -25.93 -30.14
C PRO A 37 12.11 -24.90 -29.61
N ILE A 38 13.26 -24.83 -30.27
CA ILE A 38 14.24 -23.74 -30.15
C ILE A 38 13.94 -22.75 -31.29
N TYR A 39 13.78 -21.47 -30.97
CA TYR A 39 13.40 -20.45 -31.95
C TYR A 39 14.59 -19.94 -32.76
N TRP A 40 14.34 -19.46 -33.98
CA TRP A 40 15.38 -19.06 -34.95
C TRP A 40 16.27 -17.88 -34.49
N PHE A 41 15.80 -17.10 -33.51
CA PHE A 41 16.55 -15.98 -32.92
C PHE A 41 17.32 -16.38 -31.65
N MET A 42 17.28 -17.65 -31.25
CA MET A 42 18.06 -18.20 -30.15
C MET A 42 19.34 -18.84 -30.68
N HIS A 43 20.49 -18.49 -30.11
CA HIS A 43 21.81 -18.98 -30.56
C HIS A 43 22.38 -20.14 -29.72
N THR A 44 21.61 -20.64 -28.74
CA THR A 44 22.03 -21.70 -27.82
C THR A 44 20.91 -22.69 -27.57
N GLU A 45 21.23 -23.98 -27.42
CA GLU A 45 20.29 -24.96 -26.88
C GLU A 45 19.96 -24.61 -25.43
N GLN A 46 18.67 -24.38 -25.13
CA GLN A 46 18.20 -24.02 -23.80
C GLN A 46 16.91 -24.75 -23.43
N PHE A 47 16.84 -25.25 -22.19
CA PHE A 47 15.70 -25.99 -21.66
C PHE A 47 15.53 -25.71 -20.15
N PRO A 48 14.46 -25.02 -19.70
CA PRO A 48 13.41 -24.39 -20.49
C PRO A 48 13.88 -23.15 -21.24
N VAL A 49 13.10 -22.71 -22.24
CA VAL A 49 13.29 -21.43 -22.91
C VAL A 49 12.72 -20.28 -22.07
N TYR A 50 13.18 -19.05 -22.30
CA TYR A 50 12.62 -17.86 -21.65
C TYR A 50 11.14 -17.66 -21.99
N ILE A 51 10.35 -17.16 -21.04
CA ILE A 51 8.92 -16.82 -21.25
C ILE A 51 8.80 -15.78 -22.35
N SER A 52 9.67 -14.76 -22.28
CA SER A 52 9.73 -13.67 -23.26
C SER A 52 9.99 -14.17 -24.68
N ASP A 53 10.74 -15.26 -24.85
CA ASP A 53 10.99 -15.87 -26.17
C ASP A 53 9.76 -16.60 -26.71
N ILE A 54 9.03 -17.38 -25.90
CA ILE A 54 7.75 -17.98 -26.30
C ILE A 54 6.73 -16.86 -26.63
N GLY A 55 6.71 -15.81 -25.81
CA GLY A 55 5.87 -14.63 -25.98
C GLY A 55 6.19 -13.79 -27.22
N ALA A 56 7.37 -13.98 -27.83
CA ALA A 56 7.76 -13.30 -29.07
C ALA A 56 7.22 -14.00 -30.34
N THR A 57 6.63 -15.19 -30.22
CA THR A 57 6.16 -16.01 -31.36
C THR A 57 4.68 -15.77 -31.70
N ASN A 58 3.97 -16.80 -32.16
CA ASN A 58 2.53 -16.75 -32.47
C ASN A 58 1.67 -16.44 -31.24
N LEU A 59 2.19 -16.63 -30.03
CA LEU A 59 1.51 -16.34 -28.76
C LEU A 59 1.65 -14.88 -28.31
N ARG A 60 2.29 -14.01 -29.11
CA ARG A 60 2.47 -12.59 -28.77
C ARG A 60 1.17 -11.84 -28.47
N PRO A 61 0.06 -12.00 -29.23
CA PRO A 61 -1.20 -11.34 -28.89
C PRO A 61 -1.75 -11.77 -27.53
N LEU A 62 -1.61 -13.05 -27.17
CA LEU A 62 -2.00 -13.58 -25.86
C LEU A 62 -1.14 -12.94 -24.76
N PHE A 63 0.18 -12.89 -24.97
CA PHE A 63 1.12 -12.31 -24.01
C PHE A 63 0.82 -10.83 -23.75
N ILE A 64 0.60 -10.03 -24.79
CA ILE A 64 0.26 -8.60 -24.66
C ILE A 64 -1.07 -8.40 -23.93
N ALA A 65 -2.12 -9.15 -24.31
CA ALA A 65 -3.45 -8.99 -23.71
C ALA A 65 -3.45 -9.35 -22.21
N CYS A 66 -2.82 -10.46 -21.85
CA CYS A 66 -2.77 -10.93 -20.47
C CYS A 66 -1.79 -10.12 -19.60
N ALA A 67 -0.67 -9.64 -20.15
CA ALA A 67 0.21 -8.69 -19.45
C ALA A 67 -0.51 -7.35 -19.17
N GLY A 68 -1.24 -6.82 -20.16
CA GLY A 68 -2.06 -5.61 -19.99
C GLY A 68 -3.18 -5.79 -18.96
N TRP A 69 -3.87 -6.94 -18.98
CA TRP A 69 -4.89 -7.29 -17.98
C TRP A 69 -4.30 -7.34 -16.57
N GLN A 70 -3.18 -8.04 -16.40
CA GLN A 70 -2.54 -8.17 -15.11
C GLN A 70 -2.07 -6.81 -14.59
N GLY A 71 -1.42 -6.01 -15.43
CA GLY A 71 -0.91 -4.71 -15.01
C GLY A 71 -2.01 -3.74 -14.63
N LEU A 72 -3.10 -3.71 -15.39
CA LEU A 72 -4.31 -2.98 -15.01
C LEU A 72 -4.87 -3.50 -13.68
N GLY A 73 -4.93 -4.82 -13.52
CA GLY A 73 -5.42 -5.50 -12.32
C GLY A 73 -4.61 -5.18 -11.06
N TYR A 74 -3.28 -5.08 -11.16
CA TYR A 74 -2.40 -4.66 -10.07
C TYR A 74 -2.70 -3.22 -9.64
N VAL A 75 -2.72 -2.29 -10.60
CA VAL A 75 -3.00 -0.87 -10.37
C VAL A 75 -4.39 -0.69 -9.73
N ILE A 76 -5.40 -1.41 -10.23
CA ILE A 76 -6.75 -1.40 -9.64
C ILE A 76 -6.73 -1.96 -8.22
N THR A 77 -5.98 -3.02 -7.96
CA THR A 77 -5.89 -3.63 -6.62
C THR A 77 -5.32 -2.63 -5.61
N ILE A 78 -4.21 -1.95 -5.93
CA ILE A 78 -3.66 -0.91 -5.03
C ILE A 78 -4.60 0.30 -4.92
N ALA A 79 -5.27 0.69 -6.00
CA ALA A 79 -6.30 1.73 -5.96
C ALA A 79 -7.49 1.35 -5.06
N CYS A 80 -7.90 0.07 -5.06
CA CYS A 80 -8.93 -0.47 -4.19
C CYS A 80 -8.48 -0.49 -2.72
N GLU A 81 -7.21 -0.79 -2.43
CA GLU A 81 -6.66 -0.66 -1.08
C GLU A 81 -6.76 0.78 -0.59
N TYR A 82 -6.28 1.73 -1.42
CA TYR A 82 -6.40 3.14 -1.11
C TYR A 82 -7.87 3.55 -0.91
N PHE A 83 -8.78 3.13 -1.79
CA PHE A 83 -10.21 3.43 -1.69
C PHE A 83 -10.83 2.89 -0.40
N GLN A 84 -10.59 1.63 -0.05
CA GLN A 84 -11.18 0.98 1.11
C GLN A 84 -10.76 1.64 2.43
N ARG A 85 -9.50 2.11 2.50
CA ARG A 85 -8.93 2.79 3.67
C ARG A 85 -9.19 4.30 3.66
N ALA A 86 -9.17 4.95 2.50
CA ALA A 86 -9.31 6.40 2.35
C ALA A 86 -10.77 6.87 2.29
N GLY A 87 -11.69 6.04 1.77
CA GLY A 87 -13.07 6.40 1.43
C GLY A 87 -13.20 7.19 0.12
N ARG A 88 -12.12 7.30 -0.65
CA ARG A 88 -12.05 8.02 -1.94
C ARG A 88 -10.99 7.39 -2.85
N TRP A 89 -11.15 7.55 -4.15
CA TRP A 89 -10.17 7.12 -5.14
C TRP A 89 -8.87 7.93 -5.05
N PRO A 90 -7.70 7.36 -5.42
CA PRO A 90 -6.40 8.03 -5.33
C PRO A 90 -6.34 9.31 -6.18
N PHE A 91 -7.06 9.37 -7.30
CA PHE A 91 -7.11 10.52 -8.21
C PHE A 91 -8.03 11.65 -7.73
N ARG A 92 -8.83 11.43 -6.68
CA ARG A 92 -9.79 12.43 -6.19
C ARG A 92 -9.17 13.24 -5.05
N MET A 93 -8.95 14.53 -5.32
CA MET A 93 -8.51 15.48 -4.29
C MET A 93 -9.52 15.55 -3.13
N PRO A 94 -9.06 15.72 -1.87
CA PRO A 94 -9.95 15.94 -0.75
C PRO A 94 -10.70 17.26 -0.92
N ASN A 95 -12.03 17.25 -0.82
CA ASN A 95 -12.78 18.49 -0.82
C ASN A 95 -12.60 19.17 0.55
N SER A 96 -11.97 20.35 0.58
CA SER A 96 -11.64 21.09 1.81
C SER A 96 -12.84 21.86 2.36
N LYS A 97 -13.96 21.17 2.57
CA LYS A 97 -15.12 21.70 3.28
C LYS A 97 -15.55 20.67 4.32
N SER A 98 -14.87 20.67 5.45
CA SER A 98 -15.37 20.01 6.65
C SER A 98 -16.25 21.02 7.40
N PRO A 99 -17.53 20.74 7.71
CA PRO A 99 -18.29 21.58 8.63
C PRO A 99 -17.57 21.63 9.98
N HIS A 100 -17.47 22.83 10.54
CA HIS A 100 -16.90 23.08 11.86
C HIS A 100 -17.85 22.51 12.91
N VAL A 101 -17.41 21.49 13.64
CA VAL A 101 -18.08 21.02 14.85
C VAL A 101 -16.99 20.94 15.91
N GLU A 102 -17.10 21.79 16.94
CA GLU A 102 -16.24 21.72 18.11
C GLU A 102 -16.47 20.36 18.80
N ALA A 103 -15.41 19.58 18.92
CA ALA A 103 -15.46 18.30 19.62
C ALA A 103 -15.17 18.54 21.09
N GLU A 104 -16.19 18.41 21.94
CA GLU A 104 -16.03 18.29 23.38
C GLU A 104 -15.34 16.95 23.71
N TYR A 105 -14.29 16.99 24.53
CA TYR A 105 -13.40 15.86 24.83
C TYR A 105 -14.07 14.70 25.61
N ASP A 106 -15.35 14.84 25.97
CA ASP A 106 -15.99 14.02 27.00
C ASP A 106 -16.63 12.70 26.55
N ASN A 107 -16.41 12.24 25.31
CA ASN A 107 -16.97 10.94 24.90
C ASN A 107 -16.06 10.13 23.98
N VAL A 108 -15.14 9.40 24.60
CA VAL A 108 -14.37 8.28 24.03
C VAL A 108 -15.28 7.27 23.29
N SER A 109 -16.52 7.06 23.79
CA SER A 109 -17.58 6.27 23.12
C SER A 109 -17.90 6.76 21.69
N SER A 110 -17.73 8.05 21.41
CA SER A 110 -18.07 8.66 20.12
C SER A 110 -17.13 8.25 18.98
N TYR A 111 -15.85 7.98 19.25
CA TYR A 111 -14.86 7.65 18.21
C TYR A 111 -15.16 6.30 17.54
N THR A 112 -15.27 5.26 18.36
CA THR A 112 -15.57 3.89 17.92
C THR A 112 -16.92 3.83 17.22
N GLU A 113 -17.93 4.51 17.77
CA GLU A 113 -19.26 4.60 17.17
C GLU A 113 -19.22 5.28 15.80
N ARG A 114 -18.61 6.46 15.67
CA ARG A 114 -18.48 7.18 14.38
C ARG A 114 -17.70 6.36 13.33
N LEU A 115 -16.64 5.65 13.71
CA LEU A 115 -15.90 4.76 12.81
C LEU A 115 -16.73 3.59 12.32
N LEU A 116 -17.49 2.95 13.21
CA LEU A 116 -18.38 1.84 12.86
C LEU A 116 -19.49 2.31 11.90
N HIS A 117 -19.99 3.54 12.10
CA HIS A 117 -20.96 4.20 11.22
C HIS A 117 -20.36 4.76 9.93
N SER A 118 -19.04 4.97 9.87
CA SER A 118 -18.38 5.47 8.66
C SER A 118 -18.52 4.49 7.48
N ARG A 119 -18.55 5.01 6.25
CA ARG A 119 -18.60 4.20 5.02
C ARG A 119 -17.25 3.53 4.68
N LEU A 120 -16.29 3.48 5.62
CA LEU A 120 -14.99 2.86 5.40
C LEU A 120 -15.11 1.33 5.40
N LEU A 121 -14.47 0.71 4.41
CA LEU A 121 -14.50 -0.74 4.19
C LEU A 121 -13.32 -1.45 4.86
N MET A 122 -12.26 -0.71 5.17
CA MET A 122 -11.09 -1.16 5.92
C MET A 122 -10.74 -0.17 7.03
N PRO A 123 -9.90 -0.60 8.00
CA PRO A 123 -9.31 0.31 8.98
C PRO A 123 -8.61 1.48 8.28
N PRO A 124 -8.92 2.73 8.65
CA PRO A 124 -8.22 3.88 8.12
C PRO A 124 -6.75 3.89 8.56
N TYR A 125 -5.92 4.62 7.81
CA TYR A 125 -4.55 4.90 8.20
C TYR A 125 -4.49 5.77 9.46
N TYR A 126 -3.48 5.53 10.29
CA TYR A 126 -3.18 6.26 11.51
C TYR A 126 -2.50 7.58 11.21
N THR A 127 -1.54 7.59 10.27
CA THR A 127 -0.71 8.76 9.97
C THR A 127 -0.82 9.23 8.51
N LYS A 128 -0.35 10.46 8.24
CA LYS A 128 -0.23 11.00 6.87
C LYS A 128 0.80 10.22 6.05
N HIS A 129 1.86 9.70 6.69
CA HIS A 129 2.92 8.94 6.05
C HIS A 129 2.40 7.62 5.46
N GLU A 130 1.56 6.89 6.19
CA GLU A 130 0.93 5.66 5.71
C GLU A 130 0.10 5.90 4.45
N ARG A 131 -0.71 6.96 4.43
CA ARG A 131 -1.45 7.36 3.23
C ARG A 131 -0.50 7.64 2.06
N ASN A 132 0.58 8.37 2.31
CA ASN A 132 1.55 8.71 1.27
C ASN A 132 2.27 7.47 0.74
N LEU A 133 2.54 6.46 1.58
CA LEU A 133 3.14 5.19 1.17
C LEU A 133 2.22 4.39 0.24
N ILE A 134 0.92 4.30 0.53
CA ILE A 134 -0.05 3.64 -0.38
C ILE A 134 -0.11 4.38 -1.71
N PHE A 135 -0.13 5.72 -1.67
CA PHE A 135 -0.15 6.53 -2.88
C PHE A 135 1.15 6.42 -3.69
N ALA A 136 2.31 6.36 -3.02
CA ALA A 136 3.60 6.13 -3.66
C ALA A 136 3.64 4.74 -4.32
N SER A 137 3.19 3.69 -3.62
CA SER A 137 3.06 2.35 -4.19
C SER A 137 2.16 2.35 -5.43
N PHE A 138 1.03 3.06 -5.39
CA PHE A 138 0.15 3.20 -6.54
C PHE A 138 0.86 3.81 -7.76
N VAL A 139 1.59 4.92 -7.59
CA VAL A 139 2.30 5.60 -8.69
C VAL A 139 3.46 4.77 -9.21
N LEU A 140 4.29 4.22 -8.32
CA LEU A 140 5.43 3.37 -8.69
C LEU A 140 4.96 2.10 -9.42
N GLY A 141 3.88 1.50 -8.92
CA GLY A 141 3.19 0.38 -9.56
C GLY A 141 2.73 0.70 -10.97
N CYS A 142 2.09 1.86 -11.19
CA CYS A 142 1.69 2.29 -12.54
C CYS A 142 2.87 2.34 -13.51
N ILE A 143 4.02 2.89 -13.08
CA ILE A 143 5.22 2.98 -13.92
C ILE A 143 5.76 1.57 -14.22
N GLY A 144 5.83 0.70 -13.22
CA GLY A 144 6.25 -0.70 -13.39
C GLY A 144 5.36 -1.45 -14.38
N GLU A 145 4.03 -1.37 -14.22
CA GLU A 145 3.07 -2.08 -15.07
C GLU A 145 3.03 -1.55 -16.50
N ILE A 146 3.25 -0.25 -16.71
CA ILE A 146 3.47 0.30 -18.06
C ILE A 146 4.73 -0.30 -18.68
N ALA A 147 5.82 -0.44 -17.93
CA ALA A 147 7.05 -1.08 -18.41
C ALA A 147 6.84 -2.57 -18.75
N LEU A 148 6.05 -3.30 -17.97
CA LEU A 148 5.67 -4.69 -18.29
C LEU A 148 4.87 -4.78 -19.61
N LEU A 149 3.89 -3.89 -19.79
CA LEU A 149 3.14 -3.83 -21.03
C LEU A 149 4.06 -3.52 -22.22
N MET A 150 4.97 -2.55 -22.07
CA MET A 150 5.96 -2.22 -23.11
C MET A 150 6.91 -3.39 -23.38
N CYS A 151 7.30 -4.15 -22.37
CA CYS A 151 8.09 -5.39 -22.51
C CYS A 151 7.38 -6.43 -23.39
N SER A 152 6.06 -6.58 -23.24
CA SER A 152 5.27 -7.48 -24.10
C SER A 152 5.14 -6.99 -25.55
N ILE A 153 5.18 -5.67 -25.78
CA ILE A 153 5.12 -5.05 -27.10
C ILE A 153 6.49 -5.11 -27.79
N PHE A 154 7.55 -4.69 -27.13
CA PHE A 154 8.92 -4.71 -27.67
C PHE A 154 9.54 -6.10 -27.43
N SER A 155 9.24 -7.03 -28.34
CA SER A 155 9.67 -8.44 -28.21
C SER A 155 11.18 -8.62 -28.33
N THR A 156 11.71 -9.64 -27.65
CA THR A 156 13.14 -10.05 -27.71
C THR A 156 13.63 -10.28 -29.13
N ALA A 157 12.77 -10.80 -30.01
CA ALA A 157 13.11 -11.09 -31.41
C ALA A 157 13.41 -9.85 -32.30
N LYS A 158 12.90 -8.66 -31.96
CA LYS A 158 13.07 -7.44 -32.79
C LYS A 158 13.78 -6.31 -32.06
N TYR A 159 13.55 -6.18 -30.76
CA TYR A 159 13.99 -5.03 -29.96
C TYR A 159 14.63 -5.49 -28.64
N HIS A 160 15.61 -6.40 -28.70
CA HIS A 160 16.22 -7.04 -27.54
C HIS A 160 16.72 -6.06 -26.46
N HIS A 161 17.46 -5.02 -26.83
CA HIS A 161 17.96 -4.03 -25.85
C HIS A 161 16.84 -3.23 -25.16
N VAL A 162 15.77 -2.90 -25.90
CA VAL A 162 14.60 -2.19 -25.34
C VAL A 162 13.87 -3.12 -24.38
N HIS A 163 13.67 -4.38 -24.77
CA HIS A 163 13.02 -5.40 -23.94
C HIS A 163 13.72 -5.53 -22.58
N ILE A 164 15.04 -5.76 -22.58
CA ILE A 164 15.83 -5.89 -21.34
C ILE A 164 15.73 -4.63 -20.47
N SER A 165 15.81 -3.45 -21.10
CA SER A 165 15.68 -2.18 -20.38
C SER A 165 14.31 -2.03 -19.71
N MET A 166 13.23 -2.43 -20.41
CA MET A 166 11.87 -2.39 -19.86
C MET A 166 11.66 -3.42 -18.75
N VAL A 167 12.22 -4.63 -18.86
CA VAL A 167 12.22 -5.63 -17.78
C VAL A 167 12.91 -5.08 -16.53
N ALA A 168 14.06 -4.42 -16.69
CA ALA A 168 14.76 -3.81 -15.55
C ALA A 168 13.93 -2.71 -14.88
N ILE A 169 13.32 -1.82 -15.66
CA ILE A 169 12.43 -0.76 -15.15
C ILE A 169 11.23 -1.39 -14.42
N PHE A 170 10.59 -2.39 -15.01
CA PHE A 170 9.49 -3.14 -14.38
C PHE A 170 9.91 -3.70 -13.02
N CYS A 171 11.00 -4.47 -12.96
CA CYS A 171 11.46 -5.10 -11.72
C CYS A 171 11.76 -4.07 -10.62
N ILE A 172 12.45 -2.96 -10.95
CA ILE A 172 12.79 -1.92 -9.98
C ILE A 172 11.54 -1.22 -9.45
N PHE A 173 10.66 -0.75 -10.32
CA PHE A 173 9.47 0.01 -9.91
C PHE A 173 8.44 -0.88 -9.19
N MET A 174 8.29 -2.13 -9.60
CA MET A 174 7.45 -3.10 -8.89
C MET A 174 8.00 -3.44 -7.51
N LEU A 175 9.33 -3.62 -7.39
CA LEU A 175 9.97 -3.82 -6.09
C LEU A 175 9.74 -2.61 -5.17
N LEU A 176 10.00 -1.40 -5.64
CA LEU A 176 9.78 -0.18 -4.87
C LEU A 176 8.31 -0.02 -4.46
N SER A 177 7.36 -0.33 -5.36
CA SER A 177 5.93 -0.35 -5.04
C SER A 177 5.61 -1.30 -3.88
N ILE A 178 6.07 -2.55 -3.95
CA ILE A 178 5.79 -3.57 -2.94
C ILE A 178 6.51 -3.26 -1.63
N VAL A 179 7.70 -2.67 -1.66
CA VAL A 179 8.40 -2.17 -0.47
C VAL A 179 7.60 -1.04 0.19
N CYS A 180 7.09 -0.07 -0.56
CA CYS A 180 6.22 0.97 -0.01
C CYS A 180 4.94 0.39 0.62
N LEU A 181 4.32 -0.59 -0.04
CA LEU A 181 3.16 -1.31 0.52
C LEU A 181 3.53 -2.05 1.82
N THR A 182 4.67 -2.73 1.84
CA THR A 182 5.15 -3.47 3.02
C THR A 182 5.45 -2.51 4.18
N ALA A 183 6.07 -1.37 3.90
CA ALA A 183 6.33 -0.32 4.88
C ALA A 183 5.04 0.27 5.48
N GLU A 184 3.98 0.42 4.67
CA GLU A 184 2.67 0.81 5.18
C GLU A 184 2.12 -0.21 6.18
N TYR A 185 2.17 -1.51 5.86
CA TYR A 185 1.65 -2.54 6.77
C TYR A 185 2.47 -2.62 8.07
N PHE A 186 3.79 -2.41 8.02
CA PHE A 186 4.61 -2.31 9.24
C PHE A 186 4.27 -1.08 10.07
N SER A 187 4.12 0.09 9.45
CA SER A 187 3.71 1.31 10.13
C SER A 187 2.36 1.13 10.81
N MET A 188 1.36 0.63 10.08
CA MET A 188 0.03 0.36 10.64
C MET A 188 0.06 -0.71 11.72
N GLY A 189 0.92 -1.71 11.56
CA GLY A 189 1.15 -2.74 12.57
C GLY A 189 1.72 -2.18 13.85
N ARG A 190 2.67 -1.23 13.79
CA ARG A 190 3.21 -0.55 14.95
C ARG A 190 2.14 0.26 15.68
N HIS A 191 1.38 1.09 14.96
CA HIS A 191 0.32 1.91 15.58
C HIS A 191 -0.80 1.06 16.16
N TYR A 192 -1.19 -0.03 15.48
CA TYR A 192 -2.21 -0.94 16.00
C TYR A 192 -1.74 -1.77 17.20
N ALA A 193 -0.44 -2.03 17.33
CA ALA A 193 0.12 -2.81 18.44
C ALA A 193 -0.04 -2.12 19.80
N SER A 194 0.04 -0.78 19.86
CA SER A 194 -0.09 0.00 21.09
C SER A 194 -1.53 0.13 21.58
N ILE A 195 -2.47 0.29 20.65
CA ILE A 195 -3.90 0.46 20.95
C ILE A 195 -4.63 -0.87 21.12
N HIS A 196 -3.93 -1.98 20.92
CA HIS A 196 -4.54 -3.30 21.03
C HIS A 196 -4.99 -3.58 22.47
N PRO A 197 -6.20 -4.11 22.73
CA PRO A 197 -6.66 -4.39 24.10
C PRO A 197 -5.74 -5.34 24.88
N LEU A 198 -5.10 -6.29 24.20
CA LEU A 198 -4.12 -7.21 24.81
C LEU A 198 -2.75 -6.54 25.11
N ALA A 199 -2.54 -5.29 24.72
CA ALA A 199 -1.34 -4.54 25.06
C ALA A 199 -1.32 -4.17 26.55
N ALA A 200 -2.48 -3.85 27.13
CA ALA A 200 -2.62 -3.53 28.55
C ALA A 200 -2.25 -4.68 29.50
N THR A 201 -2.26 -5.92 29.00
CA THR A 201 -1.87 -7.12 29.78
C THR A 201 -0.35 -7.36 29.78
N LYS A 202 0.43 -6.61 28.99
CA LYS A 202 1.90 -6.73 28.97
C LYS A 202 2.55 -5.73 29.93
N ALA A 203 3.57 -6.19 30.65
CA ALA A 203 4.29 -5.44 31.68
C ALA A 203 4.91 -4.11 31.23
N ASP A 204 5.09 -3.89 29.92
CA ASP A 204 5.70 -2.68 29.36
C ASP A 204 4.68 -1.56 29.02
N PHE A 205 3.38 -1.78 29.27
CA PHE A 205 2.33 -0.79 29.03
C PHE A 205 1.98 -0.07 30.32
N ASP A 206 2.40 1.19 30.45
CA ASP A 206 2.04 2.07 31.55
C ASP A 206 0.77 2.87 31.20
N PRO A 207 -0.39 2.58 31.82
CA PRO A 207 -1.64 3.29 31.56
C PRO A 207 -1.65 4.72 32.09
N SER A 208 -0.69 5.11 32.96
CA SER A 208 -0.61 6.46 33.51
C SER A 208 0.11 7.46 32.59
N ASN A 209 0.90 6.96 31.64
CA ASN A 209 1.61 7.78 30.68
C ASN A 209 1.56 7.11 29.29
N PRO A 210 0.51 7.38 28.47
CA PRO A 210 0.39 6.76 27.16
C PRO A 210 1.59 7.14 26.31
N THR A 211 2.50 6.20 26.07
CA THR A 211 3.70 6.45 25.28
C THR A 211 3.28 6.89 23.88
N ASN A 212 3.53 8.15 23.54
CA ASN A 212 3.30 8.65 22.20
C ASN A 212 4.23 7.89 21.23
N ILE A 213 3.67 7.07 20.36
CA ILE A 213 4.44 6.20 19.46
C ILE A 213 5.38 7.01 18.58
N ASP A 214 4.99 8.24 18.23
CA ASP A 214 5.78 9.12 17.39
C ASP A 214 7.10 9.55 18.05
N SER A 215 7.18 9.48 19.39
CA SER A 215 8.40 9.75 20.15
C SER A 215 9.33 8.55 20.31
N LEU A 216 8.87 7.34 19.96
CA LEU A 216 9.67 6.12 20.07
C LEU A 216 10.56 5.96 18.84
N PRO A 217 11.82 5.50 19.02
CA PRO A 217 12.68 5.22 17.88
C PRO A 217 12.11 4.07 17.05
N TRP A 218 12.38 4.12 15.74
CA TRP A 218 11.81 3.20 14.74
C TRP A 218 12.14 1.71 14.96
N ASN A 219 13.03 1.37 15.88
CA ASN A 219 13.41 0.00 16.24
C ASN A 219 12.70 -0.52 17.50
N LYS A 220 12.10 0.35 18.32
CA LYS A 220 11.40 -0.03 19.54
C LYS A 220 9.93 -0.33 19.21
N TRP A 221 9.45 -1.46 19.72
CA TRP A 221 8.07 -1.90 19.53
C TRP A 221 7.42 -2.06 20.90
N THR A 222 6.22 -1.52 21.06
CA THR A 222 5.44 -1.60 22.30
C THR A 222 4.11 -2.31 22.06
N GLY A 223 3.58 -2.97 23.07
CA GLY A 223 2.27 -3.64 23.02
C GLY A 223 2.23 -4.99 22.27
N HIS A 224 1.15 -5.23 21.53
CA HIS A 224 0.88 -6.51 20.88
C HIS A 224 1.41 -6.55 19.43
N ILE A 225 2.68 -6.95 19.30
CA ILE A 225 3.44 -6.98 18.03
C ILE A 225 2.79 -7.89 16.98
N TRP A 226 2.26 -9.06 17.35
CA TRP A 226 1.71 -10.05 16.41
C TRP A 226 0.25 -9.76 16.05
N ASN A 227 0.03 -8.67 15.31
CA ASN A 227 -1.27 -8.31 14.79
C ASN A 227 -1.43 -8.66 13.30
N LYS A 228 -2.66 -8.51 12.79
CA LYS A 228 -2.96 -8.83 11.39
C LYS A 228 -2.10 -8.06 10.39
N PHE A 229 -1.70 -6.82 10.69
CA PHE A 229 -0.90 -5.99 9.80
C PHE A 229 0.57 -6.43 9.81
N THR A 230 1.15 -6.74 10.97
CA THR A 230 2.54 -7.22 11.06
C THR A 230 2.71 -8.62 10.50
N ILE A 231 1.73 -9.51 10.67
CA ILE A 231 1.73 -10.84 10.03
C ILE A 231 1.76 -10.68 8.52
N SER A 232 0.89 -9.82 7.98
CA SER A 232 0.85 -9.54 6.55
C SER A 232 2.14 -8.87 6.03
N ALA A 233 2.67 -7.89 6.76
CA ALA A 233 3.95 -7.25 6.44
C ALA A 233 5.11 -8.26 6.40
N THR A 234 5.11 -9.21 7.34
CA THR A 234 6.12 -10.28 7.39
C THR A 234 6.00 -11.20 6.16
N LEU A 235 4.79 -11.60 5.77
CA LEU A 235 4.56 -12.39 4.56
C LEU A 235 5.04 -11.65 3.29
N LYS A 236 4.73 -10.34 3.18
CA LYS A 236 5.21 -9.51 2.07
C LYS A 236 6.73 -9.35 2.08
N THR A 237 7.35 -9.25 3.25
CA THR A 237 8.81 -9.17 3.38
C THR A 237 9.47 -10.46 2.91
N ILE A 238 8.96 -11.62 3.32
CA ILE A 238 9.45 -12.93 2.84
C ILE A 238 9.29 -13.03 1.32
N TRP A 239 8.12 -12.63 0.81
CA TRP A 239 7.87 -12.58 -0.63
C TRP A 239 8.87 -11.68 -1.36
N CYS A 240 9.14 -10.50 -0.81
CA CYS A 240 10.05 -9.50 -1.38
C CYS A 240 11.50 -9.97 -1.38
N ILE A 241 11.97 -10.58 -0.29
CA ILE A 241 13.33 -11.14 -0.20
C ILE A 241 13.50 -12.25 -1.24
N ALA A 242 12.54 -13.17 -1.35
CA ALA A 242 12.57 -14.23 -2.36
C ALA A 242 12.58 -13.65 -3.78
N ALA A 243 11.75 -12.64 -4.06
CA ALA A 243 11.71 -11.97 -5.35
C ALA A 243 13.04 -11.30 -5.71
N ILE A 244 13.71 -10.63 -4.76
CA ILE A 244 15.03 -10.03 -4.96
C ILE A 244 16.06 -11.11 -5.29
N VAL A 245 16.10 -12.20 -4.51
CA VAL A 245 17.04 -13.31 -4.74
C VAL A 245 16.85 -13.89 -6.13
N TRP A 246 15.62 -14.16 -6.54
CA TRP A 246 15.35 -14.73 -7.85
C TRP A 246 15.61 -13.75 -9.00
N ALA A 247 15.36 -12.45 -8.81
CA ALA A 247 15.69 -11.41 -9.79
C ALA A 247 17.20 -11.29 -10.00
N ILE A 248 17.99 -11.39 -8.93
CA ILE A 248 19.45 -11.43 -9.01
C ILE A 248 19.90 -12.70 -9.74
N CYS A 249 19.35 -13.87 -9.40
CA CYS A 249 19.67 -15.12 -10.09
C CYS A 249 19.31 -15.07 -11.58
N PHE A 250 18.16 -14.50 -11.93
CA PHE A 250 17.75 -14.28 -13.32
C PHE A 250 18.75 -13.40 -14.08
N GLY A 251 19.17 -12.26 -13.51
CA GLY A 251 20.06 -11.32 -14.20
C GLY A 251 21.56 -11.68 -14.16
N ALA A 252 22.02 -12.43 -13.16
CA ALA A 252 23.46 -12.67 -12.92
C ALA A 252 23.96 -14.03 -13.41
N ILE A 253 23.07 -15.00 -13.64
CA ILE A 253 23.47 -16.35 -14.09
C ILE A 253 23.74 -16.33 -15.60
N HIS A 254 24.95 -16.72 -16.00
CA HIS A 254 25.35 -16.79 -17.41
C HIS A 254 24.76 -17.99 -18.19
N ASP A 255 24.29 -19.01 -17.49
CA ASP A 255 23.64 -20.18 -18.09
C ASP A 255 22.19 -19.84 -18.44
N ASN A 256 21.90 -19.74 -19.74
CA ASN A 256 20.59 -19.34 -20.26
C ASN A 256 19.45 -20.25 -19.79
N SER A 257 19.68 -21.56 -19.67
CA SER A 257 18.64 -22.50 -19.22
C SER A 257 18.29 -22.25 -17.75
N LYS A 258 19.30 -22.02 -16.91
CA LYS A 258 19.09 -21.74 -15.48
C LYS A 258 18.48 -20.36 -15.26
N SER A 259 18.92 -19.35 -16.01
CA SER A 259 18.33 -18.02 -15.96
C SER A 259 16.85 -18.05 -16.38
N ALA A 260 16.50 -18.78 -17.45
CA ALA A 260 15.11 -18.98 -17.88
C ALA A 260 14.25 -19.62 -16.77
N CYS A 261 14.77 -20.60 -16.02
CA CYS A 261 14.06 -21.15 -14.84
C CYS A 261 13.71 -20.06 -13.82
N PHE A 262 14.61 -19.10 -13.56
CA PHE A 262 14.35 -18.01 -12.63
C PHE A 262 13.36 -16.98 -13.18
N GLU A 263 13.33 -16.73 -14.50
CA GLU A 263 12.29 -15.92 -15.13
C GLU A 263 10.91 -16.55 -14.91
N TRP A 264 10.77 -17.85 -15.19
CA TRP A 264 9.54 -18.60 -14.93
C TRP A 264 9.15 -18.59 -13.46
N LEU A 265 10.11 -18.84 -12.58
CA LEU A 265 9.89 -18.81 -11.14
C LEU A 265 9.38 -17.43 -10.68
N LEU A 266 9.99 -16.34 -11.13
CA LEU A 266 9.57 -14.97 -10.82
C LEU A 266 8.17 -14.67 -11.35
N ALA A 267 7.87 -15.07 -12.59
CA ALA A 267 6.57 -14.83 -13.21
C ALA A 267 5.44 -15.52 -12.44
N PHE A 268 5.65 -16.76 -11.98
CA PHE A 268 4.70 -17.42 -11.09
C PHE A 268 4.71 -16.81 -9.69
N TRP A 269 5.87 -16.50 -9.12
CA TRP A 269 5.96 -15.88 -7.78
C TRP A 269 5.17 -14.59 -7.67
N PHE A 270 5.15 -13.83 -8.76
CA PHE A 270 4.41 -12.59 -8.85
C PHE A 270 2.92 -12.75 -8.55
N GLY A 271 2.28 -13.88 -8.89
CA GLY A 271 0.89 -14.12 -8.50
C GLY A 271 0.67 -14.28 -7.00
N ILE A 272 1.70 -14.67 -6.23
CA ILE A 272 1.58 -14.87 -4.79
C ILE A 272 1.31 -13.55 -4.05
N ILE A 273 1.82 -12.42 -4.54
CA ILE A 273 1.53 -11.12 -3.91
C ILE A 273 0.04 -10.77 -3.98
N PHE A 274 -0.66 -11.14 -5.06
CA PHE A 274 -2.10 -10.94 -5.19
C PHE A 274 -2.89 -11.79 -4.19
N MET A 275 -2.44 -13.01 -3.92
CA MET A 275 -3.05 -13.88 -2.90
C MET A 275 -2.87 -13.29 -1.50
N ILE A 276 -1.69 -12.75 -1.19
CA ILE A 276 -1.42 -12.05 0.08
C ILE A 276 -2.35 -10.83 0.21
N ILE A 277 -2.42 -9.97 -0.82
CA ILE A 277 -3.27 -8.77 -0.80
C ILE A 277 -4.77 -9.15 -0.69
N SER A 278 -5.20 -10.23 -1.35
CA SER A 278 -6.56 -10.75 -1.20
C SER A 278 -6.88 -11.16 0.24
N ALA A 279 -5.94 -11.84 0.91
CA ALA A 279 -6.08 -12.21 2.31
C ALA A 279 -6.18 -10.96 3.20
N ASP A 280 -5.41 -9.91 2.89
CA ASP A 280 -5.52 -8.62 3.60
C ASP A 280 -6.86 -7.96 3.39
N PHE A 281 -7.41 -8.04 2.18
CA PHE A 281 -8.73 -7.50 1.86
C PHE A 281 -9.83 -8.22 2.64
N TYR A 282 -9.73 -9.55 2.72
CA TYR A 282 -10.63 -10.35 3.53
C TYR A 282 -10.54 -10.00 5.02
N LEU A 283 -9.34 -10.02 5.61
CA LEU A 283 -9.11 -9.74 7.04
C LEU A 283 -9.42 -8.27 7.39
N GLY A 284 -9.12 -7.36 6.48
CA GLY A 284 -9.42 -5.93 6.57
C GLY A 284 -10.91 -5.68 6.59
N SER A 285 -11.68 -6.34 5.72
CA SER A 285 -13.15 -6.18 5.64
C SER A 285 -13.88 -6.55 6.94
N LEU A 286 -13.28 -7.41 7.76
CA LEU A 286 -13.87 -7.91 9.00
C LEU A 286 -13.66 -6.97 10.19
N TYR A 287 -12.98 -5.83 10.01
CA TYR A 287 -12.57 -4.98 11.13
C TYR A 287 -13.75 -4.49 12.01
N LYS A 288 -14.90 -4.16 11.40
CA LYS A 288 -16.12 -3.74 12.13
C LYS A 288 -16.73 -4.84 12.99
N ARG A 289 -16.44 -6.11 12.69
CA ARG A 289 -16.92 -7.30 13.42
C ARG A 289 -15.79 -7.99 14.19
N SER A 290 -14.65 -7.32 14.32
CA SER A 290 -13.47 -7.87 14.98
C SER A 290 -13.71 -7.97 16.49
N LYS A 291 -13.17 -9.05 17.09
CA LYS A 291 -13.29 -9.32 18.53
C LYS A 291 -12.60 -8.26 19.40
N TYR A 292 -11.55 -7.63 18.90
CA TYR A 292 -10.73 -6.70 19.70
C TYR A 292 -10.96 -5.24 19.32
N PHE A 293 -11.43 -4.96 18.11
CA PHE A 293 -11.53 -3.57 17.62
C PHE A 293 -12.59 -2.74 18.35
N HIS A 294 -13.66 -3.38 18.85
CA HIS A 294 -14.70 -2.70 19.63
C HIS A 294 -14.31 -2.44 21.09
N GLN A 295 -13.21 -3.05 21.56
CA GLN A 295 -12.71 -2.93 22.93
C GLN A 295 -11.63 -1.85 23.04
N ILE A 296 -11.30 -1.17 21.93
CA ILE A 296 -10.33 -0.10 21.92
C ILE A 296 -11.00 1.12 22.54
N GLU A 297 -10.46 1.57 23.66
CA GLU A 297 -10.98 2.72 24.39
C GLU A 297 -10.71 3.99 23.58
N THR A 298 -9.46 4.37 23.34
CA THR A 298 -9.15 5.68 22.74
C THR A 298 -8.36 5.59 21.42
N PHE A 299 -8.80 6.37 20.41
CA PHE A 299 -8.08 6.59 19.14
C PHE A 299 -7.52 8.02 18.99
N ALA A 300 -7.56 8.82 20.07
CA ALA A 300 -7.07 10.20 20.07
C ALA A 300 -5.57 10.28 19.75
N GLY A 301 -5.18 11.26 18.92
CA GLY A 301 -3.80 11.50 18.51
C GLY A 301 -3.43 10.86 17.17
N TYR A 302 -4.38 10.18 16.51
CA TYR A 302 -4.16 9.66 15.17
C TYR A 302 -4.88 10.51 14.11
N TYR A 303 -4.09 11.07 13.19
CA TYR A 303 -4.50 12.01 12.13
C TYR A 303 -5.89 11.77 11.53
N LYS A 304 -6.18 10.54 11.09
CA LYS A 304 -7.46 10.28 10.42
C LYS A 304 -8.61 10.06 11.41
N TYR A 305 -8.31 9.53 12.58
CA TYR A 305 -9.28 9.30 13.65
C TYR A 305 -9.70 10.63 14.28
N ASP A 306 -8.75 11.54 14.51
CA ASP A 306 -9.01 12.90 14.99
C ASP A 306 -9.85 13.71 14.00
N LYS A 307 -9.60 13.54 12.68
CA LYS A 307 -10.41 14.16 11.64
C LYS A 307 -11.88 13.70 11.64
N PHE A 308 -12.18 12.46 12.03
CA PHE A 308 -13.56 11.97 12.18
C PHE A 308 -14.22 12.45 13.47
N ALA A 309 -13.42 12.74 14.50
CA ALA A 309 -13.89 13.30 15.75
C ALA A 309 -14.17 14.81 15.66
N GLY A 310 -13.48 15.53 14.76
CA GLY A 310 -13.54 16.99 14.68
C GLY A 310 -12.53 17.69 15.57
N VAL A 311 -11.57 16.95 16.15
CA VAL A 311 -10.49 17.50 16.98
C VAL A 311 -9.45 18.17 16.08
N ARG A 312 -9.09 19.43 16.38
CA ARG A 312 -8.01 20.16 15.68
C ARG A 312 -6.64 19.67 16.16
N ASP A 313 -5.70 19.57 15.21
CA ASP A 313 -4.26 19.60 15.49
C ASP A 313 -3.94 20.95 16.17
N TYR A 314 -3.67 20.95 17.48
CA TYR A 314 -3.30 22.15 18.23
C TYR A 314 -1.78 22.39 18.16
N GLU A 315 -1.19 22.32 16.98
CA GLU A 315 0.25 22.59 16.82
C GLU A 315 0.56 23.17 15.42
N SER A 316 0.58 24.50 15.36
CA SER A 316 1.43 25.31 14.47
C SER A 316 1.09 26.80 14.64
N ASN A 317 1.30 27.32 15.84
CA ASN A 317 1.51 28.75 16.05
C ASN A 317 2.78 28.93 16.88
N ASP A 318 3.90 28.48 16.33
CA ASP A 318 5.17 29.12 16.67
C ASP A 318 6.06 29.23 15.42
N SER A 319 6.73 30.38 15.34
CA SER A 319 7.70 30.86 14.36
C SER A 319 7.20 31.39 13.01
N SER A 320 7.05 32.72 12.91
CA SER A 320 7.78 33.62 11.98
C SER A 320 7.14 35.02 11.98
N GLY A 321 7.87 36.04 12.45
CA GLY A 321 7.34 37.38 12.71
C GLY A 321 7.41 38.39 11.57
N LYS A 322 7.33 39.67 12.01
CA LYS A 322 7.74 40.95 11.38
C LYS A 322 6.66 41.88 10.79
N TYR A 323 6.69 43.12 11.34
CA TYR A 323 6.25 44.43 10.87
C TYR A 323 4.74 44.75 10.85
N GLU A 324 4.31 45.67 11.71
CA GLU A 324 4.07 47.07 11.30
C GLU A 324 3.96 47.99 12.53
N ASP A 325 4.92 48.90 12.61
CA ASP A 325 4.83 50.18 13.32
C ASP A 325 4.26 51.22 12.34
N SER A 326 3.75 52.32 12.88
CA SER A 326 3.25 53.55 12.23
C SER A 326 1.72 53.72 12.09
N ASP A 327 1.21 54.51 13.04
CA ASP A 327 0.71 55.87 12.79
C ASP A 327 -0.72 56.06 12.23
N ARG A 328 -1.62 56.53 13.10
CA ARG A 328 -2.34 57.84 12.99
C ARG A 328 -3.56 57.85 13.93
N THR A 329 -3.51 58.59 15.04
CA THR A 329 -3.96 60.00 15.17
C THR A 329 -5.48 60.15 15.08
N GLU A 330 -6.15 60.46 16.20
CA GLU A 330 -7.00 61.65 16.30
C GLU A 330 -7.46 61.97 17.74
N THR A 331 -7.02 63.16 18.18
CA THR A 331 -7.71 64.17 18.99
C THR A 331 -7.99 63.98 20.49
N MET A 332 -7.25 64.80 21.25
CA MET A 332 -7.59 65.41 22.53
C MET A 332 -8.97 66.08 22.54
N VAL A 333 -9.73 65.90 23.62
CA VAL A 333 -10.59 66.93 24.22
C VAL A 333 -10.44 66.86 25.74
N GLN A 334 -10.35 68.05 26.33
CA GLN A 334 -9.95 68.42 27.69
C GLN A 334 -11.19 68.74 28.56
N GLU A 335 -11.00 68.77 29.89
CA GLU A 335 -11.91 69.26 30.97
C GLU A 335 -13.16 68.39 31.25
N ASP A 336 -13.57 68.11 32.50
CA ASP A 336 -13.56 68.94 33.71
C ASP A 336 -13.63 68.09 34.99
N SER A 337 -13.08 68.59 36.09
CA SER A 337 -13.32 68.06 37.45
C SER A 337 -14.66 68.56 38.00
N PRO A 338 -15.23 67.85 38.99
CA PRO A 338 -15.74 68.60 40.13
C PRO A 338 -15.34 68.00 41.48
N VAL A 339 -14.90 68.92 42.33
CA VAL A 339 -15.02 68.98 43.81
C VAL A 339 -16.49 68.67 44.18
N GLU A 340 -16.84 67.90 45.21
CA GLU A 340 -16.81 68.27 46.63
C GLU A 340 -17.50 67.16 47.46
N ALA A 341 -16.93 66.80 48.63
CA ALA A 341 -17.60 66.61 49.94
C ALA A 341 -16.60 66.07 50.97
#